data_AF-A0A3R7B5R4-F1
#
_entry.id   AF-A0A3R7B5R4-F1
#
_cell.length_a   1.000
_cell.length_b   1.000
_cell.length_c   1.000
_cell.angle_alpha   90.00
_cell.angle_beta   90.00
_cell.angle_gamma   90.00
#
_symmetry.space_group_name_H-M   'P 1'
#
loop_
_entity.id
_entity.type
_entity.pdbx_description
1 polymer ?
#
loop_
_entity_poly.entity_id
_entity_poly.type
_entity_poly.pdbx_seq_one_letter_code
_entity_poly.pdbx_strand_id
1 'polypeptide(L)'
;MKTASTIISKEDIKKFLDIEKLKYCFECGICTASCSMAELLGKSYNPRVLLEKILLNPEEVLNSEELWLCAWCYRCYKRCPQGLKIPEILLFLKAKAVEHGLLEPLDKAVQKIVNQIPLPTVTTLVCFHPERAGIDKNEVLKKIEKMRMESLEEKEKAVKASEHKVAVIGSGPAGLTVAFELAKEGYSVTIFEALPEAGGMLRKCIPEYRLPKSVLAKEVQLLRELGVEIKTGVKVGEDLGFEDLLKGEYKAVFIGAGAHKSRKLKIEGENLEGVVHALEFLWNANLGKIKTIGENVVVIGGGNVAVDAARTALELEAKEVTILYRRSKEEMPANPWEVKEAEEAGVKIEFLVAPKKILGENGKVSAIECIHMELGEPDETGRRKPIPVEGSEFKREADKVILAIGETPDIGFLPKEIELNENGTVCVNPVTMETSLKGVFAGGDVVSGPATVIEAIAAGKRAAESIKKYLESLGG
;
A
#
# COMPACT_ATOMS: atom_id res chain seq x y z
N MET A 1 27.39 37.12 -22.22
CA MET A 1 26.98 35.71 -22.14
C MET A 1 27.26 35.23 -20.73
N LYS A 2 26.24 35.19 -19.86
CA LYS A 2 26.36 34.53 -18.56
C LYS A 2 26.38 33.03 -18.86
N THR A 3 27.47 32.34 -18.52
CA THR A 3 27.50 30.88 -18.47
C THR A 3 26.31 30.42 -17.64
N ALA A 4 25.42 29.61 -18.23
CA ALA A 4 24.31 29.02 -17.50
C ALA A 4 24.90 28.27 -16.29
N SER A 5 24.62 28.77 -15.09
CA SER A 5 24.96 28.04 -13.87
C SER A 5 24.18 26.75 -13.92
N THR A 6 24.86 25.61 -13.99
CA THR A 6 24.21 24.30 -13.96
C THR A 6 23.37 24.20 -12.69
N ILE A 7 22.07 23.91 -12.84
CA ILE A 7 21.09 23.83 -11.73
C ILE A 7 21.49 22.73 -10.74
N ILE A 8 22.11 21.67 -11.27
CA ILE A 8 22.63 20.55 -10.49
C ILE A 8 24.15 20.66 -10.48
N SER A 9 24.73 20.97 -9.33
CA SER A 9 26.19 21.10 -9.20
C SER A 9 26.89 19.74 -9.19
N LYS A 10 28.19 19.72 -9.45
CA LYS A 10 29.01 18.51 -9.25
C LYS A 10 29.01 18.04 -7.79
N GLU A 11 28.82 18.95 -6.84
CA GLU A 11 28.73 18.62 -5.42
C GLU A 11 27.39 17.96 -5.08
N ASP A 12 26.31 18.40 -5.72
CA ASP A 12 24.99 17.76 -5.62
C ASP A 12 25.02 16.30 -6.11
N ILE A 13 25.68 16.06 -7.25
CA ILE A 13 25.85 14.69 -7.78
C ILE A 13 26.67 13.82 -6.83
N LYS A 14 27.70 14.37 -6.19
CA LYS A 14 28.51 13.65 -5.18
C LYS A 14 27.75 13.37 -3.88
N LYS A 15 26.79 14.23 -3.51
CA LYS A 15 25.94 14.03 -2.32
C LYS A 15 24.96 12.88 -2.51
N PHE A 16 24.60 12.56 -3.76
CA PHE A 16 23.72 11.45 -4.08
C PHE A 16 24.50 10.20 -4.51
N LEU A 17 24.86 9.39 -3.50
CA LEU A 17 25.69 8.18 -3.61
C LEU A 17 25.26 7.17 -4.69
N ASP A 18 24.00 7.18 -5.11
CA ASP A 18 23.47 6.22 -6.08
C ASP A 18 23.45 6.74 -7.53
N ILE A 19 23.64 8.05 -7.78
CA ILE A 19 23.62 8.58 -9.16
C ILE A 19 24.79 8.00 -9.97
N GLU A 20 25.96 7.81 -9.36
CA GLU A 20 27.12 7.23 -10.06
C GLU A 20 26.89 5.76 -10.47
N LYS A 21 26.09 5.02 -9.70
CA LYS A 21 25.70 3.64 -10.02
C LYS A 21 24.81 3.57 -11.27
N LEU A 22 24.15 4.66 -11.67
CA LEU A 22 23.32 4.69 -12.88
C LEU A 22 24.10 4.37 -14.15
N LYS A 23 25.42 4.64 -14.19
CA LYS A 23 26.30 4.29 -15.33
C LYS A 23 26.24 2.81 -15.70
N TYR A 24 25.87 1.95 -14.76
CA TYR A 24 25.79 0.51 -14.92
C TYR A 24 24.34 -0.01 -14.92
N CYS A 25 23.34 0.87 -14.95
CA CYS A 25 21.93 0.53 -14.68
C CYS A 25 21.02 0.70 -15.91
N PHE A 26 21.27 -0.05 -16.99
CA PHE A 26 20.37 -0.03 -18.16
C PHE A 26 20.07 -1.38 -18.76
N GLU A 27 20.43 -2.52 -18.17
CA GLU A 27 20.21 -3.83 -18.83
C GLU A 27 18.99 -4.58 -18.28
N CYS A 28 18.90 -4.76 -16.96
CA CYS A 28 17.92 -5.69 -16.36
C CYS A 28 16.44 -5.26 -16.46
N GLY A 29 16.15 -3.95 -16.54
CA GLY A 29 14.78 -3.43 -16.65
C GLY A 29 13.85 -3.65 -15.45
N ILE A 30 14.36 -4.18 -14.32
CA ILE A 30 13.57 -4.50 -13.13
C ILE A 30 12.79 -3.28 -12.60
N CYS A 31 13.39 -2.09 -12.68
CA CYS A 31 12.73 -0.86 -12.24
C CYS A 31 11.41 -0.62 -12.99
N THR A 32 11.30 -1.01 -14.25
CA THR A 32 10.06 -0.87 -15.06
C THR A 32 9.15 -2.06 -14.85
N ALA A 33 9.68 -3.28 -14.93
CA ALA A 33 8.89 -4.51 -14.77
C ALA A 33 8.23 -4.66 -13.39
N SER A 34 8.82 -4.05 -12.36
CA SER A 34 8.28 -4.05 -11.00
C SER A 34 7.53 -2.76 -10.63
N CYS A 35 7.39 -1.78 -11.51
CA CYS A 35 6.76 -0.52 -11.16
C CYS A 35 5.26 -0.53 -11.42
N SER A 36 4.46 -0.45 -10.35
CA SER A 36 3.00 -0.33 -10.45
C SER A 36 2.57 0.92 -11.23
N MET A 37 3.35 2.01 -11.15
CA MET A 37 3.07 3.22 -11.92
C MET A 37 3.33 3.04 -13.42
N ALA A 38 4.37 2.28 -13.80
CA ALA A 38 4.60 1.97 -15.21
C ALA A 38 3.49 1.08 -15.77
N GLU A 39 2.96 0.17 -14.97
CA GLU A 39 1.77 -0.62 -15.32
C GLU A 39 0.51 0.26 -15.46
N LEU A 40 0.25 1.14 -14.48
CA LEU A 40 -0.95 1.99 -14.46
C LEU A 40 -0.99 3.05 -15.56
N LEU A 41 0.17 3.61 -15.92
CA LEU A 41 0.31 4.73 -16.85
C LEU A 41 0.82 4.34 -18.24
N GLY A 42 1.23 3.09 -18.42
CA GLY A 42 1.74 2.55 -19.67
C GLY A 42 2.86 3.41 -20.26
N LYS A 43 2.71 3.82 -21.53
CA LYS A 43 3.70 4.62 -22.25
C LYS A 43 3.96 6.01 -21.65
N SER A 44 3.10 6.49 -20.74
CA SER A 44 3.28 7.81 -20.10
C SER A 44 4.34 7.82 -19.01
N TYR A 45 4.80 6.66 -18.53
CA TYR A 45 5.81 6.59 -17.49
C TYR A 45 6.67 5.34 -17.62
N ASN A 46 7.98 5.54 -17.76
CA ASN A 46 8.95 4.45 -17.78
C ASN A 46 10.15 4.83 -16.90
N PRO A 47 10.29 4.23 -15.70
CA PRO A 47 11.37 4.60 -14.79
C PRO A 47 12.76 4.26 -15.33
N ARG A 48 12.92 3.26 -16.21
CA ARG A 48 14.23 2.96 -16.84
C ARG A 48 14.65 4.09 -17.78
N VAL A 49 13.73 4.53 -18.64
CA VAL A 49 13.97 5.65 -19.57
C VAL A 49 14.20 6.95 -18.80
N LEU A 50 13.46 7.17 -17.72
CA LEU A 50 13.68 8.34 -16.86
C LEU A 50 15.08 8.34 -16.24
N LEU A 51 15.57 7.20 -15.74
CA LEU A 51 16.93 7.09 -15.22
C LEU A 51 18.00 7.35 -16.28
N GLU A 52 17.75 6.95 -17.53
CA GLU A 52 18.65 7.22 -18.65
C GLU A 52 18.71 8.73 -18.93
N LYS A 53 17.55 9.40 -18.99
CA LYS A 53 17.47 10.87 -19.11
C LYS A 53 18.21 11.56 -17.96
N ILE A 54 18.09 11.06 -16.73
CA ILE A 54 18.80 11.61 -15.56
C ILE A 54 20.32 11.51 -15.76
N LEU A 55 20.83 10.38 -16.29
CA LEU A 55 22.25 10.22 -16.52
C LEU A 55 22.78 11.13 -17.64
N LEU A 56 22.00 11.29 -18.72
CA LEU A 56 22.40 12.06 -19.90
C LEU A 56 22.25 13.58 -19.68
N ASN A 57 21.12 14.01 -19.14
CA ASN A 57 20.77 15.41 -18.94
C ASN A 57 19.78 15.59 -17.77
N PRO A 58 20.28 15.66 -16.52
CA PRO A 58 19.41 15.73 -15.35
C PRO A 58 18.63 17.05 -15.26
N GLU A 59 19.07 18.14 -15.92
CA GLU A 59 18.36 19.42 -15.95
C GLU A 59 17.08 19.36 -16.79
N GLU A 60 17.10 18.60 -17.89
CA GLU A 60 15.90 18.36 -18.71
C GLU A 60 14.82 17.61 -17.92
N VAL A 61 15.24 16.69 -17.05
CA VAL A 61 14.32 15.92 -16.19
C VAL A 61 13.59 16.80 -15.18
N LEU A 62 14.21 17.90 -14.71
CA LEU A 62 13.54 18.86 -13.81
C LEU A 62 12.31 19.51 -14.45
N ASN A 63 12.28 19.58 -15.79
CA ASN A 63 11.17 20.13 -16.58
C ASN A 63 10.24 19.05 -17.15
N SER A 64 10.35 17.79 -16.68
CA SER A 64 9.52 16.68 -17.15
C SER A 64 8.46 16.27 -16.12
N GLU A 65 7.24 16.01 -16.58
CA GLU A 65 6.19 15.50 -15.69
C GLU A 65 6.49 14.09 -15.18
N GLU A 66 7.30 13.30 -15.90
CA GLU A 66 7.71 11.94 -15.52
C GLU A 66 8.38 11.91 -14.13
N LEU A 67 9.11 12.98 -13.78
CA LEU A 67 9.75 13.14 -12.46
C LEU A 67 8.73 13.01 -11.32
N TRP A 68 7.50 13.49 -11.53
CA TRP A 68 6.46 13.60 -10.53
C TRP A 68 5.58 12.35 -10.41
N LEU A 69 5.70 11.39 -11.33
CA LEU A 69 4.85 10.20 -11.41
C LEU A 69 5.33 9.02 -10.55
N CYS A 70 6.48 9.14 -9.86
CA CYS A 70 6.93 8.11 -8.93
C CYS A 70 6.07 8.09 -7.65
N ALA A 71 5.38 6.96 -7.41
CA ALA A 71 4.58 6.68 -6.22
C ALA A 71 5.40 6.31 -4.97
N TRP A 72 6.74 6.44 -5.04
CA TRP A 72 7.64 6.35 -3.88
C TRP A 72 7.48 5.09 -2.99
N CYS A 73 7.12 3.95 -3.59
CA CYS A 73 6.80 2.69 -2.88
C CYS A 73 7.98 1.75 -2.63
N TYR A 74 9.22 2.12 -3.04
CA TYR A 74 10.46 1.35 -2.87
C TYR A 74 10.50 -0.06 -3.48
N ARG A 75 9.47 -0.45 -4.26
CA ARG A 75 9.42 -1.77 -4.91
C ARG A 75 10.59 -1.99 -5.89
N CYS A 76 10.92 -0.96 -6.67
CA CYS A 76 12.04 -1.00 -7.59
C CYS A 76 13.39 -1.15 -6.87
N TYR A 77 13.55 -0.54 -5.69
CA TYR A 77 14.74 -0.67 -4.85
C TYR A 77 14.87 -2.08 -4.27
N LYS A 78 13.80 -2.61 -3.67
CA LYS A 78 13.78 -3.95 -3.05
C LYS A 78 14.14 -5.08 -4.01
N ARG A 79 13.94 -4.89 -5.31
CA ARG A 79 14.26 -5.88 -6.36
C ARG A 79 15.50 -5.51 -7.16
N CYS A 80 16.12 -4.36 -6.90
CA CYS A 80 17.27 -3.90 -7.67
C CYS A 80 18.51 -4.73 -7.33
N PRO A 81 19.15 -5.40 -8.31
CA PRO A 81 20.39 -6.15 -8.06
C PRO A 81 21.56 -5.28 -7.59
N GLN A 82 21.55 -3.99 -7.93
CA GLN A 82 22.57 -3.01 -7.51
C GLN A 82 22.17 -2.22 -6.26
N GLY A 83 20.97 -2.46 -5.71
CA GLY A 83 20.45 -1.71 -4.56
C GLY A 83 20.29 -0.21 -4.84
N LEU A 84 19.88 0.17 -6.05
CA LEU A 84 19.64 1.57 -6.41
C LEU A 84 18.39 2.13 -5.73
N LYS A 85 18.57 3.20 -4.95
CA LYS A 85 17.47 3.93 -4.32
C LYS A 85 16.87 4.95 -5.29
N ILE A 86 16.29 4.46 -6.38
CA ILE A 86 15.56 5.28 -7.37
C ILE A 86 14.56 6.26 -6.70
N PRO A 87 13.76 5.85 -5.70
CA PRO A 87 12.85 6.76 -5.02
C PRO A 87 13.55 7.99 -4.42
N GLU A 88 14.77 7.82 -3.87
CA GLU A 88 15.55 8.91 -3.29
C GLU A 88 16.14 9.83 -4.37
N ILE A 89 16.66 9.25 -5.46
CA ILE A 89 17.17 10.01 -6.61
C ILE A 89 16.07 10.94 -7.16
N LEU A 90 14.86 10.40 -7.33
CA LEU A 90 13.73 11.19 -7.82
C LEU A 90 13.27 12.23 -6.80
N LEU A 91 13.28 11.93 -5.49
CA LEU A 91 12.94 12.91 -4.46
C LEU A 91 13.93 14.09 -4.47
N PHE A 92 15.21 13.82 -4.63
CA PHE A 92 16.23 14.86 -4.74
C PHE A 92 15.99 15.79 -5.92
N LEU A 93 15.73 15.22 -7.10
CA LEU A 93 15.44 15.99 -8.30
C LEU A 93 14.14 16.80 -8.14
N LYS A 94 13.10 16.24 -7.51
CA LYS A 94 11.88 16.98 -7.17
C LYS A 94 12.18 18.19 -6.28
N ALA A 95 13.00 18.01 -5.22
CA ALA A 95 13.40 19.10 -4.35
C ALA A 95 14.17 20.19 -5.12
N LYS A 96 15.07 19.81 -6.04
CA LYS A 96 15.76 20.76 -6.93
C LYS A 96 14.82 21.50 -7.87
N ALA A 97 13.82 20.84 -8.43
CA ALA A 97 12.79 21.49 -9.24
C ALA A 97 12.01 22.53 -8.42
N VAL A 98 11.67 22.21 -7.17
CA VAL A 98 10.98 23.13 -6.24
C VAL A 98 11.85 24.32 -5.88
N GLU A 99 13.12 24.10 -5.52
CA GLU A 99 14.10 25.17 -5.22
C GLU A 99 14.23 26.20 -6.37
N HIS A 100 14.03 25.76 -7.61
CA HIS A 100 14.13 26.60 -8.82
C HIS A 100 12.78 27.03 -9.41
N GLY A 101 11.67 26.74 -8.74
CA GLY A 101 10.32 27.13 -9.19
C GLY A 101 9.80 26.41 -10.43
N LEU A 102 10.36 25.25 -10.78
CA LEU A 102 9.99 24.45 -11.96
C LEU A 102 8.79 23.55 -11.65
N LEU A 103 7.62 24.16 -11.42
CA LEU A 103 6.41 23.46 -10.98
C LEU A 103 5.37 23.19 -12.08
N GLU A 104 5.51 23.79 -13.27
CA GLU A 104 4.62 23.52 -14.40
C GLU A 104 4.50 22.02 -14.77
N PRO A 105 5.59 21.21 -14.72
CA PRO A 105 5.48 19.77 -14.97
C PRO A 105 4.71 18.99 -13.89
N LEU A 106 4.64 19.50 -12.65
CA LEU A 106 3.84 18.89 -11.59
C LEU A 106 2.36 18.93 -11.95
N ASP A 107 1.87 20.04 -12.52
CA ASP A 107 0.46 20.17 -12.88
C ASP A 107 0.04 19.17 -13.96
N LYS A 108 0.92 18.96 -14.97
CA LYS A 108 0.74 17.90 -15.98
C LYS A 108 0.73 16.50 -15.36
N ALA A 109 1.60 16.25 -14.39
CA ALA A 109 1.64 14.96 -13.69
C ALA A 109 0.37 14.73 -12.85
N VAL A 110 -0.11 15.75 -12.14
CA VAL A 110 -1.38 15.71 -11.38
C VAL A 110 -2.53 15.41 -12.31
N GLN A 111 -2.60 16.04 -13.49
CA GLN A 111 -3.64 15.75 -14.48
C GLN A 111 -3.60 14.28 -14.94
N LYS A 112 -2.41 13.71 -15.21
CA LYS A 112 -2.27 12.28 -15.54
C LYS A 112 -2.73 11.38 -14.39
N ILE A 113 -2.39 11.74 -13.14
CA ILE A 113 -2.81 11.03 -11.94
C ILE A 113 -4.33 11.02 -11.82
N VAL A 114 -4.98 12.18 -11.93
CA VAL A 114 -6.45 12.32 -11.88
C VAL A 114 -7.13 11.47 -12.96
N ASN A 115 -6.60 11.48 -14.17
CA ASN A 115 -7.22 10.80 -15.30
C ASN A 115 -7.07 9.28 -15.28
N GLN A 116 -5.96 8.76 -14.74
CA GLN A 116 -5.58 7.36 -14.90
C GLN A 116 -5.54 6.55 -13.60
N ILE A 117 -5.55 7.22 -12.44
CA ILE A 117 -5.56 6.58 -11.13
C ILE A 117 -6.98 6.73 -10.55
N PRO A 118 -7.63 5.67 -10.08
CA PRO A 118 -8.97 5.74 -9.50
C PRO A 118 -9.07 6.45 -8.15
N LEU A 119 -7.99 6.49 -7.39
CA LEU A 119 -7.94 7.09 -6.05
C LEU A 119 -6.81 8.16 -5.94
N PRO A 120 -6.82 9.21 -6.79
CA PRO A 120 -5.78 10.22 -6.87
C PRO A 120 -5.57 10.93 -5.53
N THR A 121 -6.62 11.28 -4.79
CA THR A 121 -6.47 12.06 -3.55
C THR A 121 -5.85 11.20 -2.44
N VAL A 122 -6.31 9.96 -2.27
CA VAL A 122 -5.69 8.99 -1.36
C VAL A 122 -4.24 8.72 -1.76
N THR A 123 -3.96 8.42 -3.03
CA THR A 123 -2.60 8.09 -3.48
C THR A 123 -1.64 9.27 -3.36
N THR A 124 -2.11 10.51 -3.50
CA THR A 124 -1.28 11.69 -3.20
C THR A 124 -0.79 11.70 -1.76
N LEU A 125 -1.65 11.32 -0.82
CA LEU A 125 -1.33 11.32 0.61
C LEU A 125 -0.55 10.11 1.11
N VAL A 126 -0.74 8.93 0.49
CA VAL A 126 -0.15 7.68 1.01
C VAL A 126 0.90 7.06 0.09
N CYS A 127 1.11 7.63 -1.10
CA CYS A 127 2.11 7.16 -2.07
C CYS A 127 3.01 8.29 -2.56
N PHE A 128 2.45 9.37 -3.14
CA PHE A 128 3.27 10.38 -3.83
C PHE A 128 3.99 11.35 -2.89
N HIS A 129 3.39 11.71 -1.75
CA HIS A 129 3.99 12.54 -0.69
C HIS A 129 4.68 13.83 -1.21
N PRO A 130 3.96 14.72 -1.92
CA PRO A 130 4.55 15.93 -2.49
C PRO A 130 5.21 16.86 -1.45
N GLU A 131 4.75 16.84 -0.20
CA GLU A 131 5.29 17.60 0.92
C GLU A 131 6.77 17.34 1.20
N ARG A 132 7.27 16.16 0.84
CA ARG A 132 8.68 15.80 1.03
C ARG A 132 9.62 16.50 0.07
N ALA A 133 9.10 16.94 -1.07
CA ALA A 133 9.82 17.80 -1.99
C ALA A 133 9.67 19.29 -1.62
N GLY A 134 8.94 19.62 -0.55
CA GLY A 134 8.68 21.00 -0.13
C GLY A 134 7.42 21.63 -0.75
N ILE A 135 6.51 20.84 -1.32
CA ILE A 135 5.25 21.32 -1.89
C ILE A 135 4.13 21.24 -0.85
N ASP A 136 3.29 22.27 -0.73
CA ASP A 136 2.09 22.16 0.10
C ASP A 136 1.13 21.11 -0.47
N LYS A 137 1.01 19.97 0.23
CA LYS A 137 0.10 18.90 -0.16
C LYS A 137 -1.34 19.39 -0.31
N ASN A 138 -1.80 20.36 0.49
CA ASN A 138 -3.17 20.87 0.42
C ASN A 138 -3.45 21.60 -0.89
N GLU A 139 -2.45 22.29 -1.46
CA GLU A 139 -2.58 22.90 -2.79
C GLU A 139 -2.74 21.83 -3.87
N VAL A 140 -1.97 20.75 -3.78
CA VAL A 140 -2.09 19.61 -4.71
C VAL A 140 -3.45 18.93 -4.58
N LEU A 141 -3.97 18.72 -3.36
CA LEU A 141 -5.31 18.14 -3.16
C LEU A 141 -6.41 19.02 -3.76
N LYS A 142 -6.33 20.35 -3.62
CA LYS A 142 -7.28 21.29 -4.24
C LYS A 142 -7.24 21.22 -5.76
N LYS A 143 -6.05 21.11 -6.36
CA LYS A 143 -5.88 20.93 -7.81
C LYS A 143 -6.53 19.62 -8.29
N ILE A 144 -6.31 18.52 -7.56
CA ILE A 144 -6.93 17.21 -7.83
C ILE A 144 -8.46 17.31 -7.80
N GLU A 145 -9.02 17.90 -6.73
CA GLU A 145 -10.47 18.05 -6.57
C GLU A 145 -11.07 18.84 -7.74
N LYS A 146 -10.45 19.97 -8.11
CA LYS A 146 -10.88 20.78 -9.26
C LYS A 146 -10.85 19.99 -10.57
N MET A 147 -9.71 19.40 -10.93
CA MET A 147 -9.55 18.64 -12.19
C MET A 147 -10.51 17.44 -12.27
N ARG A 148 -10.84 16.85 -11.12
CA ARG A 148 -11.73 15.70 -11.07
C ARG A 148 -13.19 16.05 -11.29
N MET A 149 -13.65 17.18 -10.74
CA MET A 149 -14.98 17.70 -11.03
C MET A 149 -15.14 18.00 -12.53
N GLU A 150 -14.15 18.70 -13.12
CA GLU A 150 -14.13 19.01 -14.56
C GLU A 150 -14.21 17.71 -15.42
N SER A 151 -13.44 16.68 -15.07
CA SER A 151 -13.45 15.41 -15.82
C SER A 151 -14.76 14.63 -15.75
N LEU A 152 -15.55 14.80 -14.69
CA LEU A 152 -16.84 14.11 -14.50
C LEU A 152 -17.96 14.80 -15.26
N GLU A 153 -17.99 16.14 -15.25
CA GLU A 153 -18.94 16.94 -16.02
C GLU A 153 -18.81 16.67 -17.53
N GLU A 154 -17.59 16.44 -18.04
CA GLU A 154 -17.36 16.09 -19.44
C GLU A 154 -17.89 14.69 -19.82
N LYS A 155 -17.98 13.76 -18.85
CA LYS A 155 -18.33 12.34 -19.09
C LYS A 155 -19.82 12.01 -18.96
N GLU A 156 -20.66 12.94 -18.52
CA GLU A 156 -22.12 12.78 -18.62
C GLU A 156 -22.62 12.62 -20.07
N LYS A 157 -21.74 12.82 -21.07
CA LYS A 157 -22.02 12.61 -22.48
C LYS A 157 -21.32 11.35 -22.99
N ALA A 158 -22.14 10.34 -23.32
CA ALA A 158 -21.85 9.23 -24.25
C ALA A 158 -21.19 7.94 -23.70
N VAL A 159 -21.79 7.29 -22.70
CA VAL A 159 -21.57 5.85 -22.47
C VAL A 159 -22.91 5.10 -22.50
N LYS A 160 -23.03 4.11 -23.39
CA LYS A 160 -24.23 3.27 -23.48
C LYS A 160 -24.24 2.33 -22.27
N ALA A 161 -25.30 2.35 -21.49
CA ALA A 161 -25.46 1.45 -20.35
C ALA A 161 -25.37 -0.02 -20.82
N SER A 162 -24.52 -0.80 -20.16
CA SER A 162 -24.42 -2.24 -20.35
C SER A 162 -25.53 -2.97 -19.61
N GLU A 163 -26.03 -4.06 -20.19
CA GLU A 163 -27.01 -4.92 -19.52
C GLU A 163 -26.36 -5.87 -18.50
N HIS A 164 -25.03 -5.98 -18.50
CA HIS A 164 -24.30 -6.86 -17.60
C HIS A 164 -23.98 -6.20 -16.26
N LYS A 165 -24.24 -6.93 -15.18
CA LYS A 165 -23.95 -6.54 -13.80
C LYS A 165 -22.70 -7.23 -13.27
N VAL A 166 -21.95 -6.54 -12.42
CA VAL A 166 -20.73 -7.05 -11.78
C VAL A 166 -20.83 -6.91 -10.26
N ALA A 167 -20.52 -7.98 -9.54
CA ALA A 167 -20.38 -7.96 -8.08
C ALA A 167 -18.92 -7.79 -7.69
N VAL A 168 -18.64 -6.93 -6.72
CA VAL A 168 -17.31 -6.69 -6.16
C VAL A 168 -17.36 -7.00 -4.67
N ILE A 169 -16.56 -7.95 -4.21
CA ILE A 169 -16.47 -8.34 -2.80
C ILE A 169 -15.30 -7.58 -2.16
N GLY A 170 -15.60 -6.64 -1.26
CA GLY A 170 -14.64 -5.79 -0.57
C GLY A 170 -14.41 -4.44 -1.24
N SER A 171 -14.40 -3.38 -0.43
CA SER A 171 -14.21 -1.98 -0.85
C SER A 171 -12.80 -1.44 -0.54
N GLY A 172 -11.79 -2.32 -0.54
CA GLY A 172 -10.39 -1.90 -0.49
C GLY A 172 -9.92 -1.25 -1.80
N PRO A 173 -8.64 -0.83 -1.91
CA PRO A 173 -8.13 -0.13 -3.09
C PRO A 173 -8.36 -0.89 -4.41
N ALA A 174 -8.23 -2.23 -4.41
CA ALA A 174 -8.47 -3.05 -5.58
C ALA A 174 -9.96 -3.07 -5.99
N GLY A 175 -10.87 -3.29 -5.03
CA GLY A 175 -12.31 -3.32 -5.30
C GLY A 175 -12.87 -1.96 -5.74
N LEU A 176 -12.45 -0.88 -5.08
CA LEU A 176 -12.81 0.49 -5.50
C LEU A 176 -12.28 0.80 -6.90
N THR A 177 -11.07 0.36 -7.23
CA THR A 177 -10.52 0.49 -8.59
C THR A 177 -11.35 -0.26 -9.61
N VAL A 178 -11.70 -1.53 -9.35
CA VAL A 178 -12.51 -2.33 -10.28
C VAL A 178 -13.86 -1.66 -10.52
N ALA A 179 -14.52 -1.23 -9.46
CA ALA A 179 -15.81 -0.56 -9.58
C ALA A 179 -15.72 0.76 -10.36
N PHE A 180 -14.70 1.58 -10.09
CA PHE A 180 -14.48 2.83 -10.80
C PHE A 180 -14.23 2.62 -12.30
N GLU A 181 -13.34 1.69 -12.67
CA GLU A 181 -13.00 1.46 -14.09
C GLU A 181 -14.19 0.86 -14.86
N LEU A 182 -14.94 -0.07 -14.27
CA LEU A 182 -16.10 -0.67 -14.92
C LEU A 182 -17.30 0.30 -15.00
N ALA A 183 -17.55 1.10 -13.95
CA ALA A 183 -18.63 2.09 -13.97
C ALA A 183 -18.39 3.18 -15.03
N LYS A 184 -17.13 3.62 -15.21
CA LYS A 184 -16.74 4.55 -16.29
C LYS A 184 -17.04 4.02 -17.69
N GLU A 185 -17.08 2.70 -17.85
CA GLU A 185 -17.39 2.01 -19.12
C GLU A 185 -18.88 1.66 -19.23
N GLY A 186 -19.72 2.09 -18.28
CA GLY A 186 -21.18 1.94 -18.33
C GLY A 186 -21.71 0.62 -17.76
N TYR A 187 -20.88 -0.17 -17.08
CA TYR A 187 -21.32 -1.38 -16.39
C TYR A 187 -21.98 -1.05 -15.04
N SER A 188 -23.02 -1.80 -14.70
CA SER A 188 -23.65 -1.72 -13.37
C SER A 188 -22.82 -2.52 -12.36
N VAL A 189 -22.27 -1.85 -11.35
CA VAL A 189 -21.40 -2.46 -10.34
C VAL A 189 -21.99 -2.33 -8.94
N THR A 190 -22.05 -3.44 -8.21
CA THR A 190 -22.39 -3.46 -6.77
C THR A 190 -21.19 -3.94 -5.96
N ILE A 191 -20.73 -3.12 -5.00
CA ILE A 191 -19.74 -3.50 -4.01
C ILE A 191 -20.44 -4.01 -2.75
N PHE A 192 -20.01 -5.18 -2.25
CA PHE A 192 -20.40 -5.74 -0.96
C PHE A 192 -19.23 -5.59 0.02
N GLU A 193 -19.42 -4.79 1.07
CA GLU A 193 -18.40 -4.47 2.07
C GLU A 193 -18.84 -4.96 3.45
N ALA A 194 -17.97 -5.71 4.13
CA ALA A 194 -18.24 -6.26 5.45
C ALA A 194 -18.19 -5.18 6.55
N LEU A 195 -17.36 -4.16 6.39
CA LEU A 195 -17.26 -3.05 7.33
C LEU A 195 -18.50 -2.14 7.25
N PRO A 196 -18.81 -1.38 8.33
CA PRO A 196 -19.92 -0.42 8.32
C PRO A 196 -19.75 0.71 7.29
N GLU A 197 -18.51 1.01 6.91
CA GLU A 197 -18.15 2.04 5.94
C GLU A 197 -17.12 1.52 4.94
N ALA A 198 -17.20 2.02 3.71
CA ALA A 198 -16.31 1.62 2.63
C ALA A 198 -14.87 2.16 2.77
N GLY A 199 -13.93 1.47 2.14
CA GLY A 199 -12.51 1.82 2.10
C GLY A 199 -11.56 0.68 2.50
N GLY A 200 -12.08 -0.44 3.02
CA GLY A 200 -11.28 -1.60 3.42
C GLY A 200 -10.08 -1.21 4.29
N MET A 201 -8.87 -1.65 3.90
CA MET A 201 -7.63 -1.34 4.63
C MET A 201 -7.25 0.15 4.67
N LEU A 202 -7.70 0.97 3.71
CA LEU A 202 -7.48 2.44 3.75
C LEU A 202 -8.17 3.06 4.96
N ARG A 203 -9.37 2.56 5.28
CA ARG A 203 -10.12 2.98 6.46
C ARG A 203 -9.62 2.27 7.70
N LYS A 204 -9.35 0.96 7.59
CA LYS A 204 -9.05 0.11 8.74
C LYS A 204 -7.67 0.33 9.35
N CYS A 205 -6.66 0.38 8.50
CA CYS A 205 -5.27 0.26 8.92
C CYS A 205 -4.52 1.60 8.89
N ILE A 206 -4.67 2.38 7.81
CA ILE A 206 -3.88 3.62 7.66
C ILE A 206 -4.31 4.63 8.72
N PRO A 207 -3.41 5.20 9.55
CA PRO A 207 -3.77 6.18 10.57
C PRO A 207 -4.32 7.51 10.02
N GLU A 208 -5.06 8.25 10.85
CA GLU A 208 -5.66 9.55 10.50
C GLU A 208 -4.62 10.60 10.06
N TYR A 209 -3.44 10.63 10.69
CA TYR A 209 -2.37 11.57 10.32
C TYR A 209 -1.79 11.33 8.91
N ARG A 210 -1.88 10.09 8.40
CA ARG A 210 -1.46 9.74 7.02
C ARG A 210 -2.60 9.93 6.03
N LEU A 211 -3.78 9.43 6.37
CA LEU A 211 -4.96 9.47 5.51
C LEU A 211 -6.19 9.86 6.33
N PRO A 212 -6.57 11.15 6.31
CA PRO A 212 -7.79 11.61 6.95
C PRO A 212 -9.00 10.86 6.39
N LYS A 213 -9.87 10.32 7.25
CA LYS A 213 -11.04 9.56 6.77
C LYS A 213 -12.02 10.39 5.97
N SER A 214 -12.03 11.71 6.18
CA SER A 214 -12.80 12.66 5.37
C SER A 214 -12.35 12.68 3.90
N VAL A 215 -11.05 12.55 3.62
CA VAL A 215 -10.51 12.48 2.26
C VAL A 215 -10.96 11.19 1.58
N LEU A 216 -10.86 10.06 2.28
CA LEU A 216 -11.33 8.77 1.78
C LEU A 216 -12.85 8.77 1.53
N ALA A 217 -13.62 9.37 2.43
CA ALA A 217 -15.06 9.49 2.29
C ALA A 217 -15.46 10.28 1.03
N LYS A 218 -14.76 11.39 0.73
CA LYS A 218 -14.97 12.14 -0.52
C LYS A 218 -14.72 11.30 -1.76
N GLU A 219 -13.63 10.50 -1.79
CA GLU A 219 -13.36 9.65 -2.96
C GLU A 219 -14.37 8.51 -3.12
N VAL A 220 -14.82 7.91 -2.02
CA VAL A 220 -15.90 6.91 -2.05
C VAL A 220 -17.21 7.53 -2.54
N GLN A 221 -17.53 8.74 -2.10
CA GLN A 221 -18.73 9.46 -2.52
C GLN A 221 -18.76 9.69 -4.03
N LEU A 222 -17.61 10.02 -4.62
CA LEU A 222 -17.46 10.16 -6.06
C LEU A 222 -17.80 8.87 -6.84
N LEU A 223 -17.41 7.71 -6.31
CA LEU A 223 -17.78 6.43 -6.94
C LEU A 223 -19.30 6.21 -6.88
N ARG A 224 -19.97 6.62 -5.80
CA ARG A 224 -21.44 6.57 -5.71
C ARG A 224 -22.09 7.48 -6.74
N GLU A 225 -21.55 8.68 -6.94
CA GLU A 225 -22.02 9.64 -7.96
C GLU A 225 -21.82 9.11 -9.39
N LEU A 226 -20.78 8.30 -9.61
CA LEU A 226 -20.58 7.53 -10.86
C LEU A 226 -21.57 6.37 -11.05
N GLY A 227 -22.49 6.14 -10.10
CA GLY A 227 -23.50 5.08 -10.18
C GLY A 227 -23.07 3.74 -9.58
N VAL A 228 -21.93 3.66 -8.88
CA VAL A 228 -21.54 2.45 -8.15
C VAL A 228 -22.42 2.27 -6.93
N GLU A 229 -23.10 1.13 -6.83
CA GLU A 229 -23.83 0.76 -5.62
C GLU A 229 -22.86 0.18 -4.59
N ILE A 230 -22.89 0.65 -3.34
CA ILE A 230 -22.03 0.14 -2.28
C ILE A 230 -22.90 -0.23 -1.07
N LYS A 231 -23.00 -1.55 -0.80
CA LYS A 231 -23.71 -2.17 0.32
C LYS A 231 -22.71 -2.49 1.43
N THR A 232 -22.72 -1.67 2.49
CA THR A 232 -21.87 -1.86 3.67
C THR A 232 -22.55 -2.74 4.72
N GLY A 233 -21.77 -3.29 5.66
CA GLY A 233 -22.25 -4.23 6.66
C GLY A 233 -22.73 -5.57 6.08
N VAL A 234 -22.30 -5.94 4.87
CA VAL A 234 -22.65 -7.20 4.21
C VAL A 234 -21.39 -8.03 4.05
N LYS A 235 -21.26 -9.09 4.85
CA LYS A 235 -20.15 -10.03 4.76
C LYS A 235 -20.53 -11.24 3.91
N VAL A 236 -19.94 -11.33 2.72
CA VAL A 236 -20.11 -12.49 1.85
C VAL A 236 -19.53 -13.74 2.52
N GLY A 237 -20.30 -14.83 2.51
CA GLY A 237 -20.05 -16.07 3.26
C GLY A 237 -20.80 -16.17 4.58
N GLU A 238 -21.34 -15.06 5.11
CA GLU A 238 -22.15 -15.04 6.34
C GLU A 238 -23.54 -14.43 6.09
N ASP A 239 -23.59 -13.17 5.65
CA ASP A 239 -24.85 -12.45 5.40
C ASP A 239 -25.41 -12.70 3.99
N LEU A 240 -24.55 -13.05 3.04
CA LEU A 240 -24.86 -13.35 1.65
C LEU A 240 -24.00 -14.52 1.16
N GLY A 241 -24.61 -15.57 0.61
CA GLY A 241 -23.87 -16.70 0.07
C GLY A 241 -23.06 -16.32 -1.16
N PHE A 242 -21.88 -16.92 -1.36
CA PHE A 242 -21.12 -16.68 -2.57
C PHE A 242 -21.87 -17.19 -3.81
N GLU A 243 -22.57 -18.31 -3.68
CA GLU A 243 -23.38 -18.92 -4.73
C GLU A 243 -24.55 -18.05 -5.16
N ASP A 244 -25.06 -17.19 -4.26
CA ASP A 244 -26.14 -16.25 -4.59
C ASP A 244 -25.64 -15.17 -5.56
N LEU A 245 -24.37 -14.78 -5.45
CA LEU A 245 -23.73 -13.87 -6.42
C LEU A 245 -23.60 -14.51 -7.80
N LEU A 246 -23.27 -15.81 -7.85
CA LEU A 246 -23.07 -16.54 -9.11
C LEU A 246 -24.38 -16.90 -9.83
N LYS A 247 -25.42 -17.26 -9.07
CA LYS A 247 -26.73 -17.63 -9.61
C LYS A 247 -27.64 -16.43 -9.87
N GLY A 248 -27.29 -15.30 -9.27
CA GLY A 248 -28.04 -14.06 -9.39
C GLY A 248 -27.86 -13.37 -10.74
N GLU A 249 -28.01 -12.05 -10.71
CA GLU A 249 -27.95 -11.20 -11.89
C GLU A 249 -26.54 -10.81 -12.33
N TYR A 250 -25.53 -11.12 -11.52
CA TYR A 250 -24.13 -10.76 -11.80
C TYR A 250 -23.52 -11.72 -12.82
N LYS A 251 -22.95 -11.17 -13.88
CA LYS A 251 -22.24 -11.95 -14.92
C LYS A 251 -20.76 -12.13 -14.61
N ALA A 252 -20.20 -11.27 -13.77
CA ALA A 252 -18.84 -11.42 -13.26
C ALA A 252 -18.79 -11.08 -11.76
N VAL A 253 -17.88 -11.72 -11.05
CA VAL A 253 -17.60 -11.47 -9.62
C VAL A 253 -16.12 -11.15 -9.47
N PHE A 254 -15.80 -10.07 -8.75
CA PHE A 254 -14.44 -9.74 -8.35
C PHE A 254 -14.25 -9.91 -6.85
N ILE A 255 -13.22 -10.66 -6.46
CA ILE A 255 -12.83 -10.89 -5.08
C ILE A 255 -11.69 -9.92 -4.72
N GLY A 256 -12.02 -8.89 -3.95
CA GLY A 256 -11.11 -7.89 -3.39
C GLY A 256 -11.10 -7.89 -1.87
N ALA A 257 -11.32 -9.06 -1.25
CA ALA A 257 -11.55 -9.21 0.19
C ALA A 257 -10.32 -8.93 1.08
N GLY A 258 -9.13 -8.73 0.50
CA GLY A 258 -7.92 -8.36 1.23
C GLY A 258 -7.35 -9.43 2.17
N ALA A 259 -6.39 -9.03 3.02
CA ALA A 259 -5.74 -9.88 4.01
C ALA A 259 -6.05 -9.39 5.44
N HIS A 260 -7.23 -9.74 5.97
CA HIS A 260 -7.69 -9.22 7.26
C HIS A 260 -7.36 -10.09 8.48
N LYS A 261 -6.84 -11.31 8.28
CA LYS A 261 -6.53 -12.24 9.38
C LYS A 261 -5.09 -12.03 9.84
N SER A 262 -4.90 -11.72 11.12
CA SER A 262 -3.56 -11.60 11.70
C SER A 262 -2.95 -12.97 11.99
N ARG A 263 -1.64 -13.09 11.76
CA ARG A 263 -0.88 -14.28 12.16
C ARG A 263 -0.70 -14.34 13.68
N LYS A 264 -0.64 -15.55 14.22
CA LYS A 264 -0.35 -15.82 15.64
C LYS A 264 1.15 -16.05 15.85
N LEU A 265 1.67 -15.59 16.99
CA LEU A 265 3.07 -15.70 17.33
C LEU A 265 3.44 -17.12 17.80
N LYS A 266 2.45 -17.83 18.37
CA LYS A 266 2.54 -19.20 18.90
C LYS A 266 3.57 -19.34 20.01
N ILE A 267 3.59 -18.36 20.91
CA ILE A 267 4.42 -18.38 22.13
C ILE A 267 3.54 -18.32 23.37
N GLU A 268 4.11 -18.72 24.50
CA GLU A 268 3.43 -18.60 25.79
C GLU A 268 3.15 -17.12 26.12
N GLY A 269 1.96 -16.87 26.67
CA GLY A 269 1.50 -15.52 27.03
C GLY A 269 0.89 -14.71 25.90
N GLU A 270 0.76 -15.24 24.68
CA GLU A 270 0.17 -14.49 23.54
C GLU A 270 -1.30 -14.08 23.73
N ASN A 271 -2.01 -14.72 24.67
CA ASN A 271 -3.42 -14.44 24.98
C ASN A 271 -3.61 -13.66 26.29
N LEU A 272 -2.54 -13.09 26.87
CA LEU A 272 -2.63 -12.26 28.07
C LEU A 272 -3.37 -10.95 27.80
N GLU A 273 -4.04 -10.42 28.81
CA GLU A 273 -4.64 -9.08 28.71
C GLU A 273 -3.55 -8.04 28.46
N GLY A 274 -3.68 -7.26 27.39
CA GLY A 274 -2.66 -6.31 26.97
C GLY A 274 -1.91 -6.71 25.70
N VAL A 275 -2.05 -7.95 25.24
CA VAL A 275 -1.61 -8.36 23.90
C VAL A 275 -2.74 -8.11 22.90
N VAL A 276 -2.46 -7.36 21.84
CA VAL A 276 -3.42 -7.03 20.78
C VAL A 276 -2.79 -7.20 19.40
N HIS A 277 -3.58 -7.53 18.39
CA HIS A 277 -3.10 -7.53 17.01
C HIS A 277 -3.10 -6.12 16.41
N ALA A 278 -2.10 -5.80 15.58
CA ALA A 278 -1.92 -4.47 15.03
C ALA A 278 -3.13 -3.96 14.22
N LEU A 279 -3.76 -4.83 13.41
CA LEU A 279 -4.95 -4.44 12.65
C LEU A 279 -6.15 -4.10 13.54
N GLU A 280 -6.32 -4.79 14.67
CA GLU A 280 -7.38 -4.51 15.63
C GLU A 280 -7.09 -3.21 16.38
N PHE A 281 -5.85 -3.05 16.82
CA PHE A 281 -5.39 -1.82 17.48
C PHE A 281 -5.60 -0.59 16.58
N LEU A 282 -5.08 -0.62 15.35
CA LEU A 282 -5.21 0.48 14.39
C LEU A 282 -6.68 0.75 14.03
N TRP A 283 -7.51 -0.30 13.93
CA TRP A 283 -8.94 -0.12 13.68
C TRP A 283 -9.62 0.63 14.82
N ASN A 284 -9.39 0.20 16.06
CA ASN A 284 -9.99 0.83 17.23
C ASN A 284 -9.44 2.25 17.46
N ALA A 285 -8.17 2.51 17.14
CA ALA A 285 -7.59 3.85 17.17
C ALA A 285 -8.26 4.77 16.11
N ASN A 286 -8.40 4.30 14.87
CA ASN A 286 -9.07 5.04 13.80
C ASN A 286 -10.56 5.32 14.09
N LEU A 287 -11.22 4.47 14.89
CA LEU A 287 -12.59 4.68 15.37
C LEU A 287 -12.66 5.61 16.60
N GLY A 288 -11.54 6.10 17.12
CA GLY A 288 -11.50 6.91 18.34
C GLY A 288 -11.88 6.14 19.62
N LYS A 289 -11.85 4.80 19.59
CA LYS A 289 -12.21 3.94 20.73
C LYS A 289 -11.10 3.82 21.75
N ILE A 290 -9.86 4.08 21.35
CA ILE A 290 -8.68 4.06 22.23
C ILE A 290 -8.31 5.51 22.51
N LYS A 291 -8.34 5.90 23.78
CA LYS A 291 -7.91 7.23 24.22
C LYS A 291 -6.47 7.25 24.71
N THR A 292 -6.07 6.23 25.45
CA THR A 292 -4.71 6.03 25.95
C THR A 292 -4.35 4.55 25.82
N ILE A 293 -3.07 4.26 25.59
CA ILE A 293 -2.62 2.89 25.30
C ILE A 293 -1.81 2.24 26.44
N GLY A 294 -1.23 3.03 27.34
CA GLY A 294 -0.34 2.56 28.42
C GLY A 294 0.99 3.30 28.39
N GLU A 295 1.90 3.00 29.31
CA GLU A 295 3.18 3.71 29.38
C GLU A 295 4.24 3.07 28.47
N ASN A 296 4.45 1.76 28.59
CA ASN A 296 5.45 1.01 27.83
C ASN A 296 4.80 0.10 26.80
N VAL A 297 4.88 0.48 25.53
CA VAL A 297 4.31 -0.27 24.40
C VAL A 297 5.41 -0.96 23.62
N VAL A 298 5.29 -2.27 23.43
CA VAL A 298 6.17 -3.03 22.54
C VAL A 298 5.42 -3.48 21.30
N VAL A 299 5.94 -3.16 20.13
CA VAL A 299 5.43 -3.62 18.84
C VAL A 299 6.33 -4.71 18.29
N ILE A 300 5.79 -5.90 18.01
CA ILE A 300 6.55 -7.01 17.44
C ILE A 300 6.30 -7.04 15.93
N GLY A 301 7.31 -6.71 15.12
CA GLY A 301 7.20 -6.68 13.66
C GLY A 301 8.13 -5.67 13.01
N GLY A 302 8.22 -5.70 11.67
CA GLY A 302 9.07 -4.76 10.92
C GLY A 302 8.47 -4.23 9.62
N GLY A 303 7.19 -4.51 9.35
CA GLY A 303 6.47 -3.99 8.18
C GLY A 303 5.89 -2.59 8.41
N ASN A 304 5.31 -1.98 7.37
CA ASN A 304 4.66 -0.67 7.48
C ASN A 304 3.57 -0.66 8.57
N VAL A 305 2.81 -1.75 8.73
CA VAL A 305 1.81 -1.89 9.80
C VAL A 305 2.44 -1.78 11.20
N ALA A 306 3.66 -2.30 11.40
CA ALA A 306 4.36 -2.17 12.68
C ALA A 306 4.77 -0.72 12.94
N VAL A 307 5.21 -0.02 11.90
CA VAL A 307 5.60 1.40 11.98
C VAL A 307 4.38 2.29 12.25
N ASP A 308 3.27 2.08 11.54
CA ASP A 308 2.02 2.78 11.77
C ASP A 308 1.50 2.52 13.19
N ALA A 309 1.52 1.26 13.66
CA ALA A 309 1.10 0.93 15.01
C ALA A 309 1.97 1.62 16.08
N ALA A 310 3.29 1.67 15.87
CA ALA A 310 4.20 2.34 16.79
C ALA A 310 3.96 3.86 16.84
N ARG A 311 3.79 4.51 15.69
CA ARG A 311 3.52 5.95 15.63
C ARG A 311 2.14 6.30 16.19
N THR A 312 1.12 5.49 15.91
CA THR A 312 -0.21 5.67 16.52
C THR A 312 -0.16 5.45 18.03
N ALA A 313 0.66 4.54 18.55
CA ALA A 313 0.84 4.40 20.00
C ALA A 313 1.42 5.67 20.64
N LEU A 314 2.37 6.34 19.97
CA LEU A 314 2.89 7.64 20.43
C LEU A 314 1.83 8.74 20.42
N GLU A 315 0.99 8.82 19.37
CA GLU A 315 -0.12 9.77 19.32
C GLU A 315 -1.16 9.53 20.43
N LEU A 316 -1.27 8.29 20.92
CA LEU A 316 -2.10 7.88 22.04
C LEU A 316 -1.38 7.99 23.40
N GLU A 317 -0.40 8.88 23.48
CA GLU A 317 0.32 9.28 24.70
C GLU A 317 1.13 8.16 25.37
N ALA A 318 1.58 7.15 24.61
CA ALA A 318 2.56 6.19 25.13
C ALA A 318 3.87 6.92 25.51
N LYS A 319 4.39 6.64 26.71
CA LYS A 319 5.65 7.25 27.18
C LYS A 319 6.86 6.66 26.45
N GLU A 320 6.84 5.36 26.23
CA GLU A 320 7.90 4.65 25.52
C GLU A 320 7.29 3.64 24.53
N VAL A 321 7.73 3.72 23.28
CA VAL A 321 7.34 2.78 22.23
C VAL A 321 8.59 2.15 21.64
N THR A 322 8.64 0.81 21.69
CA THR A 322 9.75 0.03 21.13
C THR A 322 9.25 -0.96 20.07
N ILE A 323 9.82 -0.91 18.88
CA ILE A 323 9.66 -1.95 17.86
C ILE A 323 10.73 -3.02 18.08
N LEU A 324 10.33 -4.28 18.26
CA LEU A 324 11.22 -5.43 18.22
C LEU A 324 11.21 -6.06 16.82
N TYR A 325 12.37 -6.07 16.16
CA TYR A 325 12.53 -6.68 14.85
C TYR A 325 13.64 -7.72 14.84
N ARG A 326 13.30 -8.93 14.40
CA ARG A 326 14.19 -10.10 14.46
C ARG A 326 15.36 -10.09 13.45
N ARG A 327 15.46 -9.10 12.56
CA ARG A 327 16.55 -8.96 11.56
C ARG A 327 17.18 -7.57 11.67
N SER A 328 18.13 -7.24 10.78
CA SER A 328 18.72 -5.91 10.75
C SER A 328 17.85 -4.90 10.00
N LYS A 329 18.26 -3.63 10.02
CA LYS A 329 17.58 -2.51 9.34
C LYS A 329 17.46 -2.75 7.83
N GLU A 330 18.46 -3.39 7.23
CA GLU A 330 18.54 -3.69 5.81
C GLU A 330 17.45 -4.67 5.35
N GLU A 331 17.10 -5.67 6.16
CA GLU A 331 16.02 -6.61 5.84
C GLU A 331 14.64 -6.14 6.30
N MET A 332 14.52 -4.94 6.88
CA MET A 332 13.23 -4.42 7.38
C MET A 332 12.26 -4.18 6.21
N PRO A 333 11.07 -4.80 6.19
CA PRO A 333 10.13 -4.63 5.08
C PRO A 333 9.52 -3.24 4.97
N ALA A 334 9.47 -2.48 6.07
CA ALA A 334 8.92 -1.14 6.08
C ALA A 334 9.70 -0.21 5.14
N ASN A 335 9.02 0.82 4.64
CA ASN A 335 9.66 1.82 3.80
C ASN A 335 10.74 2.57 4.60
N PRO A 336 11.96 2.76 4.06
CA PRO A 336 13.07 3.37 4.80
C PRO A 336 12.74 4.75 5.39
N TRP A 337 11.93 5.55 4.67
CA TRP A 337 11.50 6.86 5.13
C TRP A 337 10.47 6.78 6.27
N GLU A 338 9.58 5.78 6.27
CA GLU A 338 8.61 5.58 7.36
C GLU A 338 9.34 5.21 8.65
N VAL A 339 10.35 4.34 8.52
CA VAL A 339 11.23 3.96 9.64
C VAL A 339 11.96 5.19 10.18
N LYS A 340 12.54 6.01 9.31
CA LYS A 340 13.26 7.22 9.70
C LYS A 340 12.34 8.19 10.44
N GLU A 341 11.13 8.43 9.93
CA GLU A 341 10.17 9.31 10.60
C GLU A 341 9.68 8.76 11.94
N ALA A 342 9.57 7.45 12.07
CA ALA A 342 9.24 6.84 13.36
C ALA A 342 10.36 7.04 14.38
N GLU A 343 11.62 6.83 13.98
CA GLU A 343 12.80 7.13 14.81
C GLU A 343 12.84 8.61 15.21
N GLU A 344 12.61 9.54 14.27
CA GLU A 344 12.54 10.99 14.51
C GLU A 344 11.38 11.39 15.43
N ALA A 345 10.26 10.65 15.40
CA ALA A 345 9.13 10.83 16.31
C ALA A 345 9.38 10.25 17.72
N GLY A 346 10.48 9.53 17.93
CA GLY A 346 10.85 8.95 19.23
C GLY A 346 10.57 7.45 19.39
N VAL A 347 10.17 6.75 18.32
CA VAL A 347 10.05 5.28 18.35
C VAL A 347 11.45 4.67 18.45
N LYS A 348 11.67 3.83 19.47
CA LYS A 348 12.89 3.02 19.58
C LYS A 348 12.73 1.78 18.70
N ILE A 349 13.77 1.41 17.96
CA ILE A 349 13.77 0.19 17.14
C ILE A 349 14.93 -0.67 17.56
N GLU A 350 14.62 -1.89 17.99
CA GLU A 350 15.61 -2.89 18.34
C GLU A 350 15.65 -3.99 17.29
N PHE A 351 16.76 -3.97 16.57
CA PHE A 351 17.10 -4.96 15.56
C PHE A 351 17.69 -6.20 16.22
N LEU A 352 17.60 -7.33 15.51
CA LEU A 352 18.15 -8.60 15.96
C LEU A 352 17.60 -9.04 17.33
N VAL A 353 16.32 -8.77 17.58
CA VAL A 353 15.62 -9.20 18.79
C VAL A 353 14.31 -9.86 18.41
N ALA A 354 14.00 -11.00 19.03
CA ALA A 354 12.68 -11.60 18.91
C ALA A 354 12.09 -11.97 20.29
N PRO A 355 10.76 -11.98 20.42
CA PRO A 355 10.09 -12.45 21.62
C PRO A 355 10.19 -13.98 21.73
N LYS A 356 10.52 -14.47 22.92
CA LYS A 356 10.51 -15.88 23.29
C LYS A 356 9.25 -16.25 24.07
N LYS A 357 8.84 -15.38 25.00
CA LYS A 357 7.66 -15.54 25.86
C LYS A 357 7.11 -14.19 26.31
N ILE A 358 5.79 -14.06 26.43
CA ILE A 358 5.17 -12.88 27.05
C ILE A 358 4.86 -13.23 28.51
N LEU A 359 5.34 -12.41 29.42
CA LEU A 359 5.20 -12.58 30.86
C LEU A 359 4.04 -11.72 31.36
N GLY A 360 3.29 -12.25 32.33
CA GLY A 360 2.17 -11.53 32.91
C GLY A 360 2.01 -11.76 34.40
N GLU A 361 1.41 -10.77 35.04
CA GLU A 361 1.02 -10.78 36.45
C GLU A 361 -0.50 -10.60 36.52
N ASN A 362 -1.18 -11.43 37.30
CA ASN A 362 -2.65 -11.44 37.41
C ASN A 362 -3.38 -11.53 36.05
N GLY A 363 -2.79 -12.22 35.06
CA GLY A 363 -3.37 -12.39 33.73
C GLY A 363 -3.14 -11.22 32.76
N LYS A 364 -2.44 -10.16 33.19
CA LYS A 364 -2.10 -8.98 32.39
C LYS A 364 -0.61 -8.97 32.04
N VAL A 365 -0.26 -8.50 30.85
CA VAL A 365 1.15 -8.32 30.43
C VAL A 365 1.89 -7.44 31.45
N SER A 366 3.08 -7.88 31.84
CA SER A 366 4.04 -7.08 32.62
C SER A 366 5.42 -6.98 31.94
N ALA A 367 5.77 -7.95 31.10
CA ALA A 367 7.05 -7.97 30.40
C ALA A 367 7.06 -8.94 29.22
N ILE A 368 8.15 -8.90 28.45
CA ILE A 368 8.47 -9.84 27.38
C ILE A 368 9.86 -10.41 27.67
N GLU A 369 9.98 -11.73 27.65
CA GLU A 369 11.26 -12.41 27.54
C GLU A 369 11.66 -12.43 26.06
N CYS A 370 12.79 -11.81 25.77
CA CYS A 370 13.37 -11.65 24.45
C CYS A 370 14.63 -12.49 24.31
N ILE A 371 15.05 -12.74 23.07
CA ILE A 371 16.31 -13.39 22.74
C ILE A 371 16.99 -12.61 21.60
N HIS A 372 18.33 -12.50 21.65
CA HIS A 372 19.09 -11.92 20.56
C HIS A 372 19.14 -12.86 19.35
N MET A 373 19.24 -12.26 18.17
CA MET A 373 19.33 -12.94 16.89
C MET A 373 20.65 -12.62 16.20
N GLU A 374 21.10 -13.54 15.37
CA GLU A 374 22.12 -13.29 14.36
C GLU A 374 21.57 -13.57 12.96
N LEU A 375 22.23 -13.02 11.94
CA LEU A 375 21.81 -13.22 10.56
C LEU A 375 22.54 -14.43 9.97
N GLY A 376 21.76 -15.45 9.59
CA GLY A 376 22.22 -16.56 8.78
C GLY A 376 22.22 -16.26 7.28
N GLU A 377 22.17 -17.34 6.50
CA GLU A 377 22.09 -17.30 5.05
C GLU A 377 20.78 -16.65 4.55
N PRO A 378 20.79 -16.02 3.37
CA PRO A 378 19.58 -15.57 2.69
C PRO A 378 18.52 -16.68 2.50
N ASP A 379 17.25 -16.33 2.66
CA ASP A 379 16.11 -17.13 2.23
C ASP A 379 15.85 -16.98 0.72
N GLU A 380 14.85 -17.69 0.20
CA GLU A 380 14.46 -17.63 -1.23
C GLU A 380 14.04 -16.23 -1.69
N THR A 381 13.70 -15.34 -0.75
CA THR A 381 13.39 -13.93 -1.04
C THR A 381 14.65 -13.05 -1.03
N GLY A 382 15.83 -13.62 -0.77
CA GLY A 382 17.11 -12.94 -0.61
C GLY A 382 17.31 -12.32 0.78
N ARG A 383 16.36 -12.48 1.71
CA ARG A 383 16.47 -11.88 3.05
C ARG A 383 17.18 -12.85 3.99
N ARG A 384 18.16 -12.36 4.74
CA ARG A 384 18.89 -13.18 5.71
C ARG A 384 17.97 -13.79 6.77
N LYS A 385 18.16 -15.07 7.06
CA LYS A 385 17.36 -15.78 8.07
C LYS A 385 17.80 -15.36 9.48
N PRO A 386 16.87 -15.06 10.39
CA PRO A 386 17.22 -14.81 11.78
C PRO A 386 17.48 -16.14 12.51
N ILE A 387 18.58 -16.23 13.24
CA ILE A 387 18.99 -17.40 14.02
C ILE A 387 19.10 -16.98 15.50
N PRO A 388 18.42 -17.68 16.44
CA PRO A 388 18.53 -17.36 17.86
C PRO A 388 19.95 -17.57 18.38
N VAL A 389 20.42 -16.62 19.20
CA VAL A 389 21.68 -16.77 19.95
C VAL A 389 21.33 -17.36 21.31
N GLU A 390 21.55 -18.66 21.48
CA GLU A 390 21.23 -19.38 22.73
C GLU A 390 21.97 -18.78 23.94
N GLY A 391 21.27 -18.64 25.08
CA GLY A 391 21.83 -18.05 26.30
C GLY A 391 21.86 -16.52 26.33
N SER A 392 21.30 -15.87 25.30
CA SER A 392 21.22 -14.40 25.19
C SER A 392 19.88 -13.82 25.66
N GLU A 393 19.09 -14.60 26.40
CA GLU A 393 17.76 -14.19 26.85
C GLU A 393 17.80 -13.03 27.82
N PHE A 394 16.86 -12.10 27.67
CA PHE A 394 16.72 -10.95 28.55
C PHE A 394 15.26 -10.54 28.68
N LYS A 395 14.94 -9.82 29.76
CA LYS A 395 13.59 -9.33 30.04
C LYS A 395 13.46 -7.87 29.63
N ARG A 396 12.36 -7.52 28.98
CA ARG A 396 11.93 -6.14 28.72
C ARG A 396 10.55 -5.89 29.33
N GLU A 397 10.42 -4.80 30.07
CA GLU A 397 9.12 -4.38 30.61
C GLU A 397 8.19 -3.92 29.47
N ALA A 398 6.91 -4.26 29.60
CA ALA A 398 5.88 -3.90 28.64
C ALA A 398 4.51 -3.94 29.32
N ASP A 399 3.71 -2.90 29.15
CA ASP A 399 2.31 -2.85 29.61
C ASP A 399 1.35 -3.29 28.49
N LYS A 400 1.78 -3.11 27.24
CA LYS A 400 1.07 -3.52 26.03
C LYS A 400 2.02 -4.15 25.04
N VAL A 401 1.51 -5.16 24.34
CA VAL A 401 2.20 -5.81 23.23
C VAL A 401 1.31 -5.75 22.00
N ILE A 402 1.81 -5.14 20.93
CA ILE A 402 1.13 -5.07 19.63
C ILE A 402 1.79 -6.05 18.66
N LEU A 403 1.04 -7.04 18.20
CA LEU A 403 1.50 -8.06 17.27
C LEU A 403 1.31 -7.59 15.82
N ALA A 404 2.41 -7.26 15.14
CA ALA A 404 2.47 -6.81 13.74
C ALA A 404 3.31 -7.79 12.88
N ILE A 405 3.02 -9.08 13.01
CA ILE A 405 3.79 -10.20 12.42
C ILE A 405 3.23 -10.71 11.08
N GLY A 406 2.40 -9.90 10.44
CA GLY A 406 1.85 -10.13 9.11
C GLY A 406 0.42 -10.66 9.09
N GLU A 407 -0.19 -10.51 7.92
CA GLU A 407 -1.59 -10.80 7.66
C GLU A 407 -1.74 -11.91 6.61
N THR A 408 -2.90 -12.56 6.61
CA THR A 408 -3.31 -13.53 5.60
C THR A 408 -4.74 -13.27 5.15
N PRO A 409 -5.11 -13.66 3.93
CA PRO A 409 -6.50 -13.67 3.50
C PRO A 409 -7.37 -14.56 4.39
N ASP A 410 -8.63 -14.16 4.54
CA ASP A 410 -9.68 -15.05 5.03
C ASP A 410 -10.41 -15.60 3.81
N ILE A 411 -10.29 -16.92 3.60
CA ILE A 411 -10.73 -17.62 2.39
C ILE A 411 -11.93 -18.55 2.65
N GLY A 412 -12.44 -18.59 3.89
CA GLY A 412 -13.47 -19.55 4.29
C GLY A 412 -14.80 -19.41 3.55
N PHE A 413 -15.04 -18.26 2.91
CA PHE A 413 -16.24 -17.96 2.15
C PHE A 413 -16.16 -18.36 0.67
N LEU A 414 -14.98 -18.79 0.19
CA LEU A 414 -14.76 -19.11 -1.22
C LEU A 414 -15.33 -20.49 -1.57
N PRO A 415 -15.92 -20.65 -2.78
CA PRO A 415 -16.26 -21.96 -3.31
C PRO A 415 -15.05 -22.88 -3.41
N LYS A 416 -15.26 -24.20 -3.31
CA LYS A 416 -14.18 -25.20 -3.34
C LYS A 416 -13.49 -25.29 -4.70
N GLU A 417 -14.16 -24.84 -5.75
CA GLU A 417 -13.66 -24.78 -7.12
C GLU A 417 -12.58 -23.70 -7.30
N ILE A 418 -12.50 -22.72 -6.39
CA ILE A 418 -11.45 -21.70 -6.42
C ILE A 418 -10.18 -22.26 -5.80
N GLU A 419 -9.16 -22.43 -6.64
CA GLU A 419 -7.85 -22.91 -6.23
C GLU A 419 -7.11 -21.86 -5.40
N LEU A 420 -6.24 -22.35 -4.53
CA LEU A 420 -5.43 -21.54 -3.64
C LEU A 420 -3.95 -21.84 -3.87
N ASN A 421 -3.11 -20.83 -3.68
CA ASN A 421 -1.67 -21.00 -3.64
C ASN A 421 -1.25 -21.71 -2.33
N GLU A 422 -0.03 -22.25 -2.30
CA GLU A 422 0.54 -22.91 -1.10
C GLU A 422 0.55 -22.03 0.15
N ASN A 423 0.67 -20.71 -0.05
CA ASN A 423 0.66 -19.72 1.03
C ASN A 423 -0.76 -19.32 1.51
N GLY A 424 -1.81 -19.93 0.96
CA GLY A 424 -3.20 -19.68 1.31
C GLY A 424 -3.85 -18.45 0.65
N THR A 425 -3.19 -17.81 -0.31
CA THR A 425 -3.81 -16.75 -1.14
C THR A 425 -4.58 -17.34 -2.31
N VAL A 426 -5.48 -16.57 -2.91
CA VAL A 426 -6.27 -17.02 -4.07
C VAL A 426 -5.37 -17.19 -5.29
N CYS A 427 -5.45 -18.35 -5.93
CA CYS A 427 -4.77 -18.62 -7.19
C CYS A 427 -5.52 -17.93 -8.34
N VAL A 428 -4.78 -17.21 -9.18
CA VAL A 428 -5.33 -16.55 -10.36
C VAL A 428 -4.37 -16.69 -11.54
N ASN A 429 -4.92 -16.58 -12.74
CA ASN A 429 -4.11 -16.32 -13.92
C ASN A 429 -3.39 -14.97 -13.76
N PRO A 430 -2.05 -14.91 -13.86
CA PRO A 430 -1.29 -13.68 -13.57
C PRO A 430 -1.51 -12.55 -14.58
N VAL A 431 -2.07 -12.86 -15.76
CA VAL A 431 -2.38 -11.89 -16.81
C VAL A 431 -3.83 -11.42 -16.71
N THR A 432 -4.78 -12.33 -16.60
CA THR A 432 -6.23 -12.00 -16.62
C THR A 432 -6.82 -11.75 -15.24
N MET A 433 -6.12 -12.14 -14.17
CA MET A 433 -6.63 -12.12 -12.80
C MET A 433 -7.87 -13.03 -12.57
N GLU A 434 -8.21 -13.88 -13.53
CA GLU A 434 -9.30 -14.85 -13.41
C GLU A 434 -8.88 -16.02 -12.51
N THR A 435 -9.78 -16.46 -11.65
CA THR A 435 -9.59 -17.66 -10.81
C THR A 435 -9.82 -18.94 -11.62
N SER A 436 -9.71 -20.11 -10.99
CA SER A 436 -10.12 -21.38 -11.59
C SER A 436 -11.63 -21.49 -11.84
N LEU A 437 -12.44 -20.60 -11.25
CA LEU A 437 -13.87 -20.51 -11.51
C LEU A 437 -14.17 -19.42 -12.56
N LYS A 438 -14.69 -19.84 -13.72
CA LYS A 438 -14.96 -18.96 -14.87
C LYS A 438 -15.87 -17.79 -14.50
N GLY A 439 -15.50 -16.58 -14.93
CA GLY A 439 -16.24 -15.35 -14.63
C GLY A 439 -16.00 -14.81 -13.21
N VAL A 440 -15.13 -15.46 -12.42
CA VAL A 440 -14.71 -15.00 -11.10
C VAL A 440 -13.24 -14.58 -11.16
N PHE A 441 -12.98 -13.34 -10.76
CA PHE A 441 -11.68 -12.70 -10.77
C PHE A 441 -11.27 -12.34 -9.35
N ALA A 442 -9.97 -12.20 -9.08
CA ALA A 442 -9.49 -11.76 -7.77
C ALA A 442 -8.27 -10.84 -7.89
N GLY A 443 -8.08 -9.94 -6.93
CA GLY A 443 -6.96 -9.00 -6.97
C GLY A 443 -6.72 -8.26 -5.65
N GLY A 444 -5.54 -7.64 -5.54
CA GLY A 444 -5.06 -7.05 -4.30
C GLY A 444 -4.59 -8.11 -3.30
N ASP A 445 -4.62 -7.77 -2.01
CA ASP A 445 -3.96 -8.57 -0.96
C ASP A 445 -4.51 -10.00 -0.81
N VAL A 446 -5.73 -10.27 -1.28
CA VAL A 446 -6.30 -11.64 -1.30
C VAL A 446 -5.52 -12.58 -2.24
N VAL A 447 -4.83 -12.02 -3.24
CA VAL A 447 -3.99 -12.75 -4.21
C VAL A 447 -2.51 -12.61 -3.85
N SER A 448 -2.03 -11.38 -3.62
CA SER A 448 -0.60 -11.12 -3.41
C SER A 448 -0.12 -11.34 -1.98
N GLY A 449 -1.03 -11.41 -1.00
CA GLY A 449 -0.72 -11.06 0.37
C GLY A 449 -0.54 -9.54 0.54
N PRO A 450 -0.22 -9.07 1.75
CA PRO A 450 -0.12 -7.63 2.07
C PRO A 450 0.79 -6.87 1.10
N ALA A 451 0.22 -5.90 0.39
CA ALA A 451 0.92 -5.09 -0.61
C ALA A 451 0.71 -3.58 -0.36
N THR A 452 1.36 -2.75 -1.17
CA THR A 452 1.13 -1.29 -1.12
C THR A 452 -0.19 -0.90 -1.78
N VAL A 453 -0.75 0.26 -1.41
CA VAL A 453 -2.00 0.80 -1.99
C VAL A 453 -1.92 0.86 -3.52
N ILE A 454 -0.79 1.32 -4.07
CA ILE A 454 -0.61 1.43 -5.52
C ILE A 454 -0.52 0.07 -6.23
N GLU A 455 -0.03 -0.97 -5.56
CA GLU A 455 -0.06 -2.34 -6.09
C GLU A 455 -1.49 -2.89 -6.15
N ALA A 456 -2.28 -2.66 -5.10
CA ALA A 456 -3.68 -3.07 -5.09
C ALA A 456 -4.50 -2.34 -6.17
N ILE A 457 -4.23 -1.06 -6.42
CA ILE A 457 -4.84 -0.30 -7.51
C ILE A 457 -4.42 -0.88 -8.88
N ALA A 458 -3.13 -1.19 -9.09
CA ALA A 458 -2.68 -1.81 -10.34
C ALA A 458 -3.35 -3.17 -10.60
N ALA A 459 -3.44 -4.02 -9.56
CA ALA A 459 -4.14 -5.30 -9.66
C ALA A 459 -5.63 -5.13 -9.98
N GLY A 460 -6.30 -4.16 -9.35
CA GLY A 460 -7.71 -3.85 -9.64
C GLY A 460 -7.90 -3.40 -11.09
N LYS A 461 -7.02 -2.55 -11.63
CA LYS A 461 -7.10 -2.07 -13.01
C LYS A 461 -6.95 -3.20 -14.02
N ARG A 462 -6.01 -4.13 -13.77
CA ARG A 462 -5.81 -5.33 -14.58
C ARG A 462 -7.03 -6.26 -14.55
N ALA A 463 -7.63 -6.43 -13.38
CA ALA A 463 -8.85 -7.23 -13.23
C ALA A 463 -10.04 -6.58 -13.95
N ALA A 464 -10.23 -5.27 -13.84
CA ALA A 464 -11.31 -4.55 -14.53
C ALA A 464 -11.24 -4.72 -16.06
N GLU A 465 -10.05 -4.56 -16.64
CA GLU A 465 -9.83 -4.77 -18.08
C GLU A 465 -10.17 -6.21 -18.51
N SER A 466 -9.86 -7.20 -17.66
CA SER A 466 -10.13 -8.61 -17.94
C SER A 466 -11.61 -8.96 -17.78
N ILE A 467 -12.28 -8.41 -16.76
CA ILE A 467 -13.72 -8.52 -16.57
C ILE A 467 -14.46 -7.91 -17.76
N LYS A 468 -14.04 -6.72 -18.23
CA LYS A 468 -14.61 -6.09 -19.42
C LYS A 468 -14.56 -7.02 -20.64
N LYS A 469 -13.37 -7.53 -20.97
CA LYS A 469 -13.18 -8.47 -22.09
C LYS A 469 -14.04 -9.74 -21.95
N TYR A 470 -14.12 -10.26 -20.73
CA TYR A 470 -14.97 -11.41 -20.44
C TYR A 470 -16.45 -11.10 -20.72
N LEU A 471 -16.96 -9.98 -20.22
CA LEU A 471 -18.36 -9.57 -20.43
C LEU A 471 -18.66 -9.30 -21.92
N GLU A 472 -17.77 -8.65 -22.64
CA GLU A 472 -17.89 -8.44 -24.09
C GLU A 472 -17.98 -9.77 -24.86
N SER A 473 -17.28 -10.81 -24.40
CA SER A 473 -17.34 -12.15 -25.01
C SER A 473 -18.67 -12.88 -24.78
N LEU A 474 -19.49 -12.44 -23.83
CA LEU A 474 -20.82 -13.00 -23.57
C LEU A 474 -21.91 -12.40 -24.47
N GLY A 475 -21.66 -11.23 -25.06
CA GLY A 475 -22.60 -10.47 -25.88
C GLY A 475 -22.52 -10.77 -27.39
N GLY A 476 -22.08 -11.97 -27.77
CA GLY A 476 -21.92 -12.44 -29.15
C GLY A 476 -23.07 -13.30 -29.66
#